data_AF-A0A811RM31-F1
#
_entry.id   AF-A0A811RM31-F1
#
_cell.length_a   1.000
_cell.length_b   1.000
_cell.length_c   1.000
_cell.angle_alpha   90.00
_cell.angle_beta   90.00
_cell.angle_gamma   90.00
#
_symmetry.space_group_name_H-M   'P 1'
#
loop_
_entity.id
_entity.type
_entity.pdbx_description
1 polymer ?
#
loop_
_entity_poly.entity_id
_entity_poly.type
_entity_poly.pdbx_seq_one_letter_code
_entity_poly.pdbx_strand_id
1 'polypeptide(L)'
;MHLSANEGIEDVWFAVTGGQGFVRAALYLELLCRGTREVRSLDLHASSSWSQQLLDAGVRIIQGHVKEKQDYVMERRKSGGTREGEIE
;
A
#
# COMPACT_ATOMS: atom_id res chain seq x y z
N MET A 1 -24.17 -15.11 2.41
CA MET A 1 -22.79 -15.11 1.88
C MET A 1 -21.86 -15.16 3.07
N HIS A 2 -20.99 -16.16 3.18
CA HIS A 2 -19.99 -16.26 4.24
C HIS A 2 -18.64 -15.97 3.60
N LEU A 3 -18.21 -14.72 3.65
CA LEU A 3 -16.92 -14.32 3.09
C LEU A 3 -15.81 -14.72 4.06
N SER A 4 -14.65 -15.13 3.55
CA SER A 4 -13.50 -15.39 4.42
C SER A 4 -12.91 -14.06 4.91
N ALA A 5 -12.19 -14.06 6.03
CA ALA A 5 -11.50 -12.86 6.52
C ALA A 5 -10.42 -12.34 5.55
N ASN A 6 -9.99 -13.19 4.62
CA ASN A 6 -8.94 -12.91 3.64
C ASN A 6 -9.51 -12.54 2.27
N GLU A 7 -10.82 -12.67 2.09
CA GLU A 7 -11.46 -12.44 0.80
C GLU A 7 -11.25 -11.00 0.33
N GLY A 8 -10.68 -10.85 -0.87
CA GLY A 8 -10.29 -9.56 -1.43
C GLY A 8 -8.96 -8.98 -0.91
N ILE A 9 -8.17 -9.76 -0.15
CA ILE A 9 -6.86 -9.33 0.38
C ILE A 9 -5.73 -10.18 -0.22
N GLU A 10 -5.92 -11.49 -0.34
CA GLU A 10 -4.93 -12.41 -0.90
C GLU A 10 -4.53 -12.01 -2.34
N ASP A 11 -3.22 -12.01 -2.61
CA ASP A 11 -2.61 -11.60 -3.90
C ASP A 11 -2.92 -10.16 -4.37
N VAL A 12 -3.60 -9.35 -3.56
CA VAL A 12 -3.89 -7.93 -3.84
C VAL A 12 -2.74 -7.03 -3.38
N TRP A 13 -2.60 -5.86 -4.00
CA TRP A 13 -1.64 -4.82 -3.61
C TRP A 13 -2.38 -3.68 -2.90
N PHE A 14 -1.85 -3.23 -1.77
CA PHE A 14 -2.41 -2.10 -1.01
C PHE A 14 -1.43 -0.94 -0.96
N ALA A 15 -1.93 0.25 -1.26
CA ALA A 15 -1.28 1.51 -0.92
C ALA A 15 -2.08 2.19 0.19
N VAL A 16 -1.50 2.29 1.39
CA VAL A 16 -2.13 2.98 2.52
C VAL A 16 -1.53 4.38 2.60
N THR A 17 -2.42 5.36 2.61
CA THR A 17 -2.01 6.77 2.61
C THR A 17 -1.97 7.34 4.01
N GLY A 18 -1.06 8.30 4.17
CA GLY A 18 -0.77 9.07 5.38
C GLY A 18 0.05 8.26 6.39
N GLY A 19 1.05 8.88 7.00
CA GLY A 19 1.62 8.56 8.31
C GLY A 19 1.81 7.10 8.72
N GLN A 20 3.04 6.70 8.99
CA GLN A 20 3.39 5.43 9.66
C GLN A 20 3.15 5.47 11.19
N GLY A 21 1.94 5.86 11.60
CA GLY A 21 1.50 5.84 13.01
C GLY A 21 0.95 4.48 13.44
N PHE A 22 0.76 4.28 14.74
CA PHE A 22 0.38 2.99 15.36
C PHE A 22 -0.79 2.26 14.65
N VAL A 23 -1.90 2.94 14.40
CA VAL A 23 -3.09 2.33 13.76
C VAL A 23 -2.76 1.80 12.37
N ARG A 24 -2.00 2.57 11.59
CA ARG A 24 -1.60 2.16 10.24
C ARG A 24 -0.52 1.08 10.29
N ALA A 25 0.40 1.14 11.26
CA ALA A 25 1.35 0.06 11.51
C ALA A 25 0.65 -1.29 11.72
N ALA A 26 -0.38 -1.31 12.58
CA ALA A 26 -1.20 -2.50 12.80
C ALA A 26 -1.92 -2.94 11.51
N LEU A 27 -2.47 -2.01 10.73
CA LEU A 27 -3.12 -2.32 9.45
C LEU A 27 -2.14 -2.94 8.43
N TYR A 28 -0.93 -2.39 8.29
CA TYR A 28 0.08 -2.92 7.38
C TYR A 28 0.41 -4.38 7.72
N LEU A 29 0.64 -4.66 9.00
CA LEU A 29 0.94 -6.01 9.48
C LEU A 29 -0.24 -6.96 9.28
N GLU A 30 -1.47 -6.51 9.53
CA GLU A 30 -2.67 -7.31 9.33
C GLU A 30 -2.87 -7.70 7.86
N LEU A 31 -2.64 -6.77 6.93
CA LEU A 31 -2.72 -7.05 5.50
C LEU A 31 -1.68 -8.09 5.07
N LEU A 32 -0.44 -7.97 5.58
CA LEU A 32 0.62 -8.95 5.36
C LEU A 32 0.24 -10.34 5.88
N CYS A 33 -0.28 -10.42 7.11
CA CYS A 33 -0.74 -11.67 7.71
C CYS A 33 -1.87 -12.34 6.91
N ARG A 34 -2.68 -11.55 6.20
CA ARG A 34 -3.80 -12.04 5.36
C ARG A 34 -3.38 -12.39 3.93
N GLY A 35 -2.09 -12.43 3.63
CA GLY A 35 -1.59 -12.95 2.35
C GLY A 35 -1.66 -11.98 1.19
N THR A 36 -1.71 -10.67 1.48
CA THR A 36 -1.51 -9.64 0.44
C THR A 36 -0.18 -9.83 -0.27
N ARG A 37 -0.14 -9.49 -1.55
CA ARG A 37 1.08 -9.56 -2.34
C ARG A 37 2.06 -8.44 -2.03
N GLU A 38 1.54 -7.24 -1.77
CA GLU A 38 2.40 -6.10 -1.46
C GLU A 38 1.64 -5.03 -0.67
N VAL A 39 2.30 -4.46 0.33
CA VAL A 39 1.79 -3.33 1.09
C VAL A 39 2.77 -2.18 1.00
N ARG A 40 2.24 -1.01 0.63
CA ARG A 40 2.99 0.23 0.49
C ARG A 40 2.44 1.28 1.43
N SER A 41 3.35 1.90 2.19
CA SER A 41 3.07 3.09 2.95
C SER A 41 3.39 4.31 2.11
N LEU A 42 2.39 5.16 1.86
CA LEU A 42 2.59 6.47 1.25
C LEU A 42 2.56 7.54 2.34
N ASP A 43 3.74 8.09 2.66
CA ASP A 43 3.92 9.05 3.75
C ASP A 43 4.68 10.29 3.28
N LEU A 44 4.42 11.44 3.88
CA LEU A 44 5.17 12.68 3.65
C LEU A 44 6.55 12.62 4.28
N HIS A 45 6.63 11.91 5.41
CA HIS A 45 7.85 11.72 6.16
C HIS A 45 8.40 10.31 5.89
N ALA A 46 9.65 10.24 5.45
CA ALA A 46 10.32 8.97 5.18
C ALA A 46 10.53 8.13 6.46
N SER A 47 10.42 8.74 7.65
CA SER A 47 10.73 8.10 8.93
C SER A 47 9.67 8.38 10.00
N SER A 48 9.32 7.34 10.75
CA SER A 48 8.59 7.35 12.00
C SER A 48 9.23 6.32 12.96
N SER A 49 8.78 6.26 14.22
CA SER A 49 9.21 5.24 15.17
C SER A 49 8.88 3.80 14.71
N TRP A 50 8.01 3.64 13.71
CA TRP A 50 7.59 2.34 13.17
C TRP A 50 8.28 1.98 11.85
N SER A 51 9.04 2.88 11.23
CA SER A 51 9.60 2.65 9.88
C SER A 51 10.44 1.39 9.78
N GLN A 52 11.36 1.20 10.72
CA GLN A 52 12.27 0.05 10.68
C GLN A 52 11.49 -1.25 10.81
N GLN A 53 10.56 -1.33 11.77
CA GLN A 53 9.73 -2.51 11.97
C GLN A 53 8.85 -2.82 10.75
N LEU A 54 8.33 -1.79 10.07
CA LEU A 54 7.52 -1.97 8.87
C LEU A 54 8.35 -2.44 7.68
N LEU A 55 9.56 -1.89 7.50
CA LEU A 55 10.51 -2.35 6.47
C LEU A 55 10.91 -3.81 6.72
N ASP A 56 11.23 -4.17 7.96
CA ASP A 56 11.61 -5.53 8.35
C ASP A 56 10.46 -6.52 8.14
N ALA A 57 9.21 -6.07 8.28
CA ALA A 57 8.01 -6.87 7.97
C ALA A 57 7.72 -6.99 6.45
N GLY A 58 8.44 -6.26 5.59
CA GLY A 58 8.26 -6.28 4.13
C GLY A 58 7.36 -5.18 3.57
N VAL A 59 6.97 -4.18 4.37
CA VAL A 59 6.24 -3.01 3.89
C VAL A 59 7.19 -2.11 3.13
N ARG A 60 6.80 -1.66 1.94
CA ARG A 60 7.55 -0.66 1.18
C ARG A 60 7.12 0.74 1.57
N ILE A 61 8.08 1.59 1.95
CA ILE A 61 7.80 2.99 2.26
C ILE A 61 8.09 3.83 1.02
N ILE A 62 7.10 4.61 0.60
CA ILE A 62 7.18 5.53 -0.52
C ILE A 62 6.91 6.92 0.03
N GLN A 63 7.82 7.84 -0.24
CA GLN A 63 7.63 9.24 0.12
C GLN A 63 6.77 9.93 -0.93
N GLY A 64 5.66 10.56 -0.55
CA GLY A 64 4.80 11.30 -1.49
C GLY A 64 3.53 11.86 -0.86
N HIS A 65 2.85 12.76 -1.60
CA HIS A 65 1.64 13.43 -1.15
C HIS A 65 0.43 13.01 -2.02
N VAL A 66 -0.67 12.61 -1.38
CA VAL A 66 -1.93 12.25 -2.08
C VAL A 66 -2.50 13.37 -2.97
N LYS A 67 -2.11 14.63 -2.75
CA LYS A 67 -2.60 15.77 -3.55
C LYS A 67 -1.91 15.86 -4.91
N GLU A 68 -0.78 15.20 -5.09
CA GLU A 68 -0.09 15.14 -6.38
C GLU A 68 -0.61 13.94 -7.16
N LYS A 69 -1.38 14.22 -8.22
CA LYS A 69 -1.97 13.18 -9.10
C LYS A 69 -0.89 12.24 -9.66
N GLN A 70 0.35 12.72 -9.82
CA GLN A 70 1.47 11.93 -10.29
C GLN A 70 1.88 10.85 -9.28
N ASP A 71 1.92 11.13 -7.98
CA ASP A 71 2.29 10.15 -6.96
C ASP A 71 1.28 8.99 -6.91
N TYR A 72 -0.01 9.32 -7.01
CA TYR A 72 -1.08 8.31 -7.08
C TYR A 72 -1.03 7.47 -8.36
N VAL A 73 -0.83 8.11 -9.52
CA VAL A 73 -0.81 7.42 -10.83
C VAL A 73 0.48 6.62 -11.02
N MET A 74 1.63 7.09 -10.55
CA MET A 74 2.90 6.36 -10.62
C MET A 74 2.88 5.13 -9.71
N GLU A 75 2.26 5.25 -8.53
CA GLU A 75 2.00 4.13 -7.63
C GLU A 75 1.10 3.07 -8.30
N ARG A 76 0.00 3.51 -8.96
CA ARG A 76 -0.87 2.65 -9.79
C ARG A 76 -0.15 2.02 -10.98
N ARG A 77 0.79 2.72 -11.63
CA ARG A 77 1.51 2.23 -12.82
C ARG A 77 2.56 1.18 -12.49
N LYS A 78 3.19 1.25 -11.32
CA LYS A 78 4.13 0.21 -10.86
C LYS A 78 3.43 -1.05 -10.32
N SER A 79 2.13 -0.97 -10.05
CA SER A 79 1.30 -2.05 -9.49
C SER A 79 0.53 -2.88 -10.52
N GLY A 80 0.75 -2.64 -11.82
CA GLY A 80 0.11 -3.36 -12.91
C GLY A 80 -0.95 -2.50 -13.59
N GLY A 81 -0.54 -1.83 -14.67
CA GLY A 81 -1.46 -1.12 -15.56
C GLY A 81 -1.45 -1.76 -16.94
N THR A 82 -2.46 -2.57 -17.24
CA THR A 82 -2.88 -2.82 -18.62
C THR A 82 -3.12 -1.48 -19.29
N ARG A 83 -2.53 -1.29 -20.48
CA ARG A 83 -2.74 -0.10 -21.31
C ARG A 83 -4.21 -0.06 -21.70
N GLU A 84 -4.98 0.86 -21.13
CA GLU A 84 -6.24 1.27 -21.75
C GLU A 84 -5.87 1.97 -23.05
N GLY A 85 -6.16 1.29 -24.15
CA GLY A 85 -6.00 1.80 -25.50
C GLY A 85 -6.90 3.01 -25.72
N GLU A 86 -6.35 3.94 -26.47
CA GLU A 86 -7.03 5.07 -27.09
C GLU A 86 -8.34 4.59 -27.72
N ILE A 87 -9.46 5.18 -27.28
CA ILE A 87 -10.73 5.07 -27.99
C ILE A 87 -10.78 6.30 -28.89
N GLU A 88 -10.68 6.04 -30.18
CA GLU A 88 -10.87 6.98 -31.29
C GLU A 88 -12.33 7.43 -31.39
#